data_AF-A0A022KZS4-F1
#
_entry.id   AF-A0A022KZS4-F1
#
_cell.length_a   1.000
_cell.length_b   1.000
_cell.length_c   1.000
_cell.angle_alpha   90.00
_cell.angle_beta   90.00
_cell.angle_gamma   90.00
#
_symmetry.space_group_name_H-M   'P 1'
#
loop_
_entity.id
_entity.type
_entity.pdbx_description
1 polymer ?
#
loop_
_entity_poly.entity_id
_entity_poly.type
_entity_poly.pdbx_seq_one_letter_code
_entity_poly.pdbx_strand_id
1 'polypeptide(L)' 'MMIDKDEAATRLGVSRNFIDTLIKRGELKAVKLGTRTVRIPEDEIQRLSKGE' A
#
# COMPACT_ATOMS: atom_id res chain seq x y z
N MET A 1 8.37 1.10 -8.81
CA MET A 1 7.34 2.03 -9.34
C MET A 1 6.49 2.58 -8.20
N MET A 2 5.74 3.68 -8.36
CA MET A 2 4.75 4.10 -7.35
C MET A 2 3.35 3.74 -7.83
N ILE A 3 2.59 3.07 -6.98
CA ILE A 3 1.22 2.62 -7.26
C ILE A 3 0.24 3.29 -6.30
N ASP A 4 -1.04 3.33 -6.64
CA ASP A 4 -2.07 3.86 -5.75
C ASP A 4 -2.65 2.76 -4.83
N LYS A 5 -3.60 3.14 -3.95
CA LYS A 5 -4.17 2.21 -2.97
C LYS A 5 -4.95 1.06 -3.62
N ASP A 6 -5.56 1.28 -4.78
CA ASP A 6 -6.37 0.28 -5.47
C ASP A 6 -5.49 -0.77 -6.17
N GLU A 7 -4.46 -0.31 -6.85
CA GLU A 7 -3.44 -1.17 -7.44
C GLU A 7 -2.72 -1.97 -6.36
N ALA A 8 -2.38 -1.34 -5.22
CA ALA A 8 -1.81 -2.01 -4.06
C ALA A 8 -2.74 -3.09 -3.48
N ALA A 9 -4.03 -2.77 -3.32
CA ALA A 9 -5.04 -3.70 -2.85
C ALA A 9 -5.16 -4.91 -3.79
N THR A 10 -5.17 -4.67 -5.10
CA THR A 10 -5.23 -5.71 -6.14
C THR A 10 -3.97 -6.60 -6.12
N ARG A 11 -2.78 -5.99 -6.03
CA ARG A 11 -1.49 -6.71 -5.97
C ARG A 11 -1.36 -7.59 -4.71
N LEU A 12 -1.83 -7.11 -3.55
CA LEU A 12 -1.83 -7.91 -2.32
C LEU A 12 -3.01 -8.88 -2.22
N GLY A 13 -4.04 -8.73 -3.06
CA GLY A 13 -5.29 -9.48 -2.90
C GLY A 13 -6.07 -9.11 -1.62
N VAL A 14 -5.92 -7.89 -1.12
CA VAL A 14 -6.55 -7.41 0.12
C VAL A 14 -7.51 -6.26 -0.16
N SER A 15 -8.38 -5.93 0.80
CA SER A 15 -9.28 -4.78 0.66
C SER A 15 -8.55 -3.45 0.82
N ARG A 16 -9.03 -2.37 0.16
CA ARG A 16 -8.53 -0.99 0.36
C ARG A 16 -8.49 -0.57 1.84
N ASN A 17 -9.46 -1.04 2.64
CA ASN A 17 -9.52 -0.76 4.07
C ASN A 17 -8.37 -1.41 4.85
N PHE A 18 -7.89 -2.55 4.37
CA PHE A 18 -6.73 -3.25 4.90
C PHE A 18 -5.44 -2.50 4.57
N ILE A 19 -5.31 -1.99 3.34
CA ILE A 19 -4.20 -1.08 2.97
C ILE A 19 -4.17 0.15 3.87
N ASP A 20 -5.32 0.79 4.14
CA ASP A 20 -5.37 1.95 5.04
C ASP A 20 -4.96 1.58 6.47
N THR A 21 -5.35 0.39 6.93
CA THR A 21 -4.93 -0.17 8.22
C THR A 21 -3.42 -0.41 8.27
N LEU A 22 -2.81 -0.99 7.23
CA LEU A 22 -1.37 -1.22 7.14
C LEU A 22 -0.58 0.09 7.15
N ILE A 23 -1.06 1.10 6.42
CA ILE A 23 -0.48 2.45 6.44
C ILE A 23 -0.58 3.05 7.84
N LYS A 24 -1.74 2.90 8.50
CA LYS A 24 -1.97 3.43 9.85
C LYS A 24 -1.16 2.71 10.92
N ARG A 25 -0.90 1.41 10.76
CA ARG A 25 0.00 0.61 11.61
C ARG A 25 1.48 0.90 11.35
N GLY A 26 1.81 1.53 10.22
CA GLY A 26 3.19 1.79 9.81
C GLY A 26 3.89 0.57 9.21
N GLU A 27 3.16 -0.50 8.93
CA GLU A 27 3.67 -1.72 8.27
C GLU A 27 3.87 -1.53 6.76
N LEU A 28 3.19 -0.55 6.18
CA LEU A 28 3.29 -0.22 4.76
C LEU A 28 3.65 1.26 4.62
N LYS A 29 4.85 1.55 4.13
CA LYS A 29 5.23 2.94 3.86
C LYS A 29 4.45 3.46 2.67
N ALA A 30 3.77 4.58 2.87
CA ALA A 30 3.06 5.29 1.81
C ALA A 30 3.37 6.78 1.84
N VAL A 31 3.50 7.37 0.66
CA VAL A 31 3.70 8.80 0.45
C VAL A 31 2.35 9.44 0.16
N LYS A 32 1.91 10.36 1.03
CA LYS A 32 0.71 11.17 0.79
C LYS A 32 1.10 12.34 -0.10
N LEU A 33 0.57 12.37 -1.33
CA LEU A 33 0.76 13.45 -2.31
C LEU A 33 -0.34 14.53 -2.20
N GLY A 34 -1.35 14.32 -1.36
CA GLY A 34 -2.41 15.30 -1.07
C GLY A 34 -3.46 14.74 -0.11
N THR A 35 -4.58 15.47 0.04
CA THR A 35 -5.68 15.11 0.96
C THR A 35 -6.29 13.73 0.69
N ARG A 36 -6.30 13.29 -0.57
CA ARG A 36 -6.85 11.98 -1.00
C ARG A 36 -5.90 11.12 -1.82
N THR A 37 -4.80 11.68 -2.29
CA THR A 37 -3.84 10.98 -3.15
C THR A 37 -2.75 10.37 -2.30
N VAL A 38 -2.75 9.05 -2.20
CA VAL A 38 -1.70 8.28 -1.53
C VAL A 38 -1.02 7.40 -2.57
N ARG A 39 0.30 7.45 -2.60
CA ARG A 39 1.12 6.57 -3.42
C ARG A 39 1.99 5.70 -2.57
N ILE A 40 2.05 4.44 -2.96
CA ILE A 40 2.72 3.38 -2.25
C ILE A 40 3.85 2.91 -3.18
N PRO A 41 5.10 2.84 -2.70
CA PRO A 41 6.17 2.24 -3.46
C PRO A 41 5.88 0.75 -3.63
N GLU A 42 5.99 0.27 -4.86
CA GLU A 42 5.80 -1.13 -5.22
C GLU A 42 6.77 -2.07 -4.46
N ASP A 43 7.94 -1.57 -4.07
CA ASP A 43 8.93 -2.33 -3.31
C ASP A 43 8.38 -2.81 -1.94
N GLU A 44 7.61 -1.96 -1.25
CA GLU A 44 6.96 -2.31 0.01
C GLU A 44 5.88 -3.37 -0.19
N ILE A 45 5.13 -3.25 -1.29
CA ILE A 45 4.07 -4.20 -1.66
C ILE A 45 4.67 -5.56 -1.95
N GLN A 46 5.77 -5.59 -2.70
CA GLN A 46 6.51 -6.80 -3.01
C GLN A 46 7.16 -7.41 -1.75
N ARG A 47 7.63 -6.59 -0.81
CA ARG A 47 8.12 -7.03 0.50
C ARG A 47 7.03 -7.73 1.31
N LEU A 48 5.84 -7.14 1.39
CA LEU A 48 4.69 -7.71 2.10
C LEU A 48 4.18 -9.00 1.43
N SER A 49 4.18 -9.04 0.09
CA SER A 49 3.78 -10.24 -0.66
C SER A 49 4.78 -11.39 -0.54
N LYS A 50 6.07 -11.11 -0.24
CA LYS A 50 7.13 -12.12 -0.12
C LYS A 50 7.48 -12.49 1.33
N GLY A 51 6.76 -11.96 2.31
CA GLY A 51 6.87 -12.42 3.69
C GLY A 51 6.14 -13.75 3.87
N GLU A 52 6.74 -14.83 3.37
CA GLU A 52 6.38 -16.23 3.63
C GLU A 52 7.31 -16.81 4.71
#